data_AF-A0A1B0DL66-F1
#
_entry.id   AF-A0A1B0DL66-F1
#
_cell.length_a   1.000
_cell.length_b   1.000
_cell.length_c   1.000
_cell.angle_alpha   90.00
_cell.angle_beta   90.00
_cell.angle_gamma   90.00
#
_symmetry.space_group_name_H-M   'P 1'
#
loop_
_entity.id
_entity.type
_entity.pdbx_description
1 polymer ?
#
loop_
_entity_poly.entity_id
_entity_poly.type
_entity_poly.pdbx_seq_one_letter_code
_entity_poly.pdbx_strand_id
1 'polypeptide(L)'
;MQRLSARLGVVTGHHLAEMCYRQYKRAPRIVLWLMVETAIIGSDIQEVIGTAIAIYLLSNKVVPLWAGTLITILDTFTFLFLDKYGLRKLEFLFGLLITVMAVTFGYE
;
A
#
# COMPACT_ATOMS: atom_id res chain seq x y z
N MET A 1 -7.55 10.71 -11.69
CA MET A 1 -7.22 9.37 -12.24
C MET A 1 -7.97 8.23 -11.52
N GLN A 2 -7.96 8.13 -10.18
CA GLN A 2 -8.68 7.08 -9.43
C GLN A 2 -10.18 6.96 -9.78
N ARG A 3 -10.88 8.08 -9.97
CA ARG A 3 -12.31 8.08 -10.38
C ARG A 3 -12.56 7.43 -11.76
N LEU A 4 -11.63 7.57 -12.69
CA LEU A 4 -11.75 6.98 -14.03
C LEU A 4 -11.46 5.48 -13.99
N SER A 5 -10.44 5.05 -13.24
CA SER A 5 -10.15 3.63 -12.98
C SER A 5 -11.29 2.94 -12.25
N ALA A 6 -11.92 3.61 -11.27
CA ALA A 6 -13.09 3.08 -10.57
C ALA A 6 -14.31 2.94 -11.49
N ARG A 7 -14.59 3.95 -12.34
CA ARG A 7 -15.65 3.85 -13.35
C ARG A 7 -15.38 2.75 -14.38
N LEU A 8 -14.12 2.58 -14.79
CA LEU A 8 -13.74 1.48 -15.70
C LEU A 8 -14.09 0.12 -15.05
N GLY A 9 -13.68 -0.09 -13.79
CA GLY A 9 -13.97 -1.32 -13.05
C GLY A 9 -15.47 -1.57 -12.85
N VAL A 10 -16.26 -0.54 -12.53
CA VAL A 10 -17.72 -0.66 -12.32
C VAL A 10 -18.48 -0.92 -13.62
N VAL A 11 -18.07 -0.28 -14.73
CA VAL A 11 -18.80 -0.37 -16.01
C VAL A 11 -18.40 -1.62 -16.81
N THR A 12 -17.11 -1.99 -16.79
CA THR A 12 -16.62 -3.16 -17.55
C THR A 12 -16.57 -4.44 -16.73
N GLY A 13 -16.68 -4.36 -15.40
CA GLY A 13 -16.58 -5.52 -14.50
C GLY A 13 -15.17 -6.12 -14.39
N HIS A 14 -14.18 -5.53 -15.05
CA HIS A 14 -12.83 -6.05 -15.17
C HIS A 14 -11.80 -5.06 -14.61
N HIS A 15 -10.73 -5.61 -14.03
CA HIS A 15 -9.62 -4.80 -13.53
C HIS A 15 -8.85 -4.14 -14.68
N LEU A 16 -8.21 -3.01 -14.39
CA LEU A 16 -7.45 -2.23 -15.38
C LEU A 16 -6.38 -3.09 -16.08
N ALA A 17 -5.73 -3.98 -15.33
CA ALA A 17 -4.76 -4.95 -15.85
C ALA A 17 -5.36 -5.94 -16.86
N GLU A 18 -6.61 -6.37 -16.65
CA GLU A 18 -7.29 -7.31 -17.53
C GLU A 18 -7.75 -6.64 -18.84
N MET A 19 -8.17 -5.37 -18.75
CA MET A 19 -8.45 -4.54 -19.93
C MET A 19 -7.20 -4.28 -20.76
N CYS A 20 -6.08 -3.91 -20.11
CA CYS A 20 -4.79 -3.80 -20.79
C CYS A 20 -4.37 -5.14 -21.42
N TYR A 21 -4.61 -6.27 -20.75
CA TYR A 21 -4.30 -7.61 -21.27
C TYR A 21 -5.09 -7.94 -22.55
N ARG A 22 -6.38 -7.59 -22.61
CA ARG A 22 -7.26 -7.86 -23.77
C ARG A 22 -6.97 -6.94 -24.95
N GLN A 23 -6.55 -5.70 -24.69
CA GLN A 23 -6.42 -4.67 -25.73
C GLN A 23 -4.99 -4.56 -26.31
N TYR A 24 -3.96 -4.99 -25.57
CA TYR A 24 -2.55 -4.91 -26.01
C TYR A 24 -1.96 -6.22 -26.51
N LYS A 25 -1.06 -6.12 -27.51
CA LYS A 25 -0.21 -7.22 -28.01
C LYS A 25 0.82 -7.67 -26.95
N ARG A 26 1.42 -8.85 -27.15
CA ARG A 26 2.30 -9.53 -26.16
C ARG A 26 3.47 -8.67 -25.65
N ALA A 27 4.11 -7.85 -26.50
CA ALA A 27 5.27 -7.04 -26.11
C ALA A 27 4.94 -5.93 -25.08
N PRO A 28 4.01 -5.00 -25.34
CA PRO A 28 3.64 -3.95 -24.37
C PRO A 28 3.04 -4.50 -23.08
N ARG A 29 2.38 -5.67 -23.12
CA ARG A 29 1.88 -6.36 -21.92
C ARG A 29 3.01 -6.68 -20.92
N ILE A 30 4.13 -7.23 -21.40
CA ILE A 30 5.25 -7.62 -20.54
C ILE A 30 5.92 -6.37 -19.96
N VAL A 31 6.07 -5.31 -20.75
CA VAL A 31 6.63 -4.03 -20.29
C VAL A 31 5.75 -3.40 -19.21
N LEU A 32 4.43 -3.36 -19.41
CA LEU A 32 3.48 -2.85 -18.42
C LEU A 32 3.52 -3.66 -17.12
N TRP A 33 3.59 -4.99 -17.23
CA TRP A 33 3.72 -5.86 -16.07
C TRP A 33 5.01 -5.57 -15.29
N LEU A 34 6.16 -5.46 -15.97
CA LEU A 34 7.45 -5.11 -15.35
C LEU A 34 7.42 -3.75 -14.65
N MET A 35 6.81 -2.73 -15.29
CA MET A 35 6.68 -1.40 -14.68
C MET A 35 5.83 -1.42 -13.42
N VAL A 36 4.71 -2.15 -13.43
CA VAL A 36 3.84 -2.27 -12.26
C VAL A 36 4.52 -3.05 -11.15
N GLU A 37 5.16 -4.17 -11.46
CA GLU A 37 5.90 -4.98 -10.48
C GLU A 37 7.00 -4.16 -9.79
N THR A 38 7.79 -3.43 -10.59
CA THR A 38 8.86 -2.56 -10.06
C THR A 38 8.30 -1.44 -9.19
N ALA A 39 7.16 -0.86 -9.57
CA ALA A 39 6.51 0.18 -8.78
C ALA A 39 5.96 -0.35 -7.44
N ILE A 40 5.41 -1.58 -7.42
CA ILE A 40 4.94 -2.22 -6.19
C ILE A 40 6.10 -2.48 -5.24
N ILE A 41 7.20 -3.07 -5.74
CA ILE A 41 8.40 -3.32 -4.94
C ILE A 41 8.98 -2.00 -4.40
N GLY A 42 9.03 -0.96 -5.23
CA GLY A 42 9.51 0.36 -4.81
C GLY A 42 8.66 0.99 -3.69
N SER A 43 7.34 0.85 -3.76
CA SER A 43 6.42 1.33 -2.72
C SER A 43 6.62 0.59 -1.39
N ASP A 44 6.76 -0.74 -1.44
CA ASP A 44 6.97 -1.57 -0.26
C ASP A 44 8.30 -1.27 0.44
N ILE A 45 9.38 -1.06 -0.33
CA ILE A 45 10.69 -0.65 0.19
C ILE A 45 10.58 0.68 0.96
N GLN A 46 9.83 1.65 0.43
CA GLN A 46 9.66 2.96 1.08
C GLN A 46 8.90 2.84 2.41
N GLU A 47 7.88 1.99 2.47
CA GLU A 47 7.09 1.73 3.68
C GLU A 47 7.94 1.08 4.79
N VAL A 48 8.75 0.08 4.44
CA VAL A 48 9.66 -0.60 5.37
C VAL A 48 10.73 0.35 5.91
N ILE A 49 11.31 1.20 5.05
CA ILE A 49 12.32 2.17 5.48
C ILE A 49 11.70 3.25 6.38
N GLY A 50 10.53 3.77 6.02
CA GLY A 50 9.86 4.83 6.77
C GLY A 50 9.50 4.40 8.19
N THR A 51 8.94 3.20 8.35
CA THR A 51 8.58 2.62 9.65
C THR A 51 9.82 2.29 10.49
N ALA A 52 10.88 1.74 9.90
CA ALA A 52 12.13 1.48 10.60
C ALA A 52 12.77 2.76 11.16
N ILE A 53 12.77 3.85 10.37
CA ILE A 53 13.28 5.16 10.81
C ILE A 53 12.37 5.78 11.88
N ALA A 54 11.04 5.70 11.71
CA ALA A 54 10.08 6.21 12.68
C ALA A 54 10.27 5.56 14.06
N ILE A 55 10.41 4.23 14.11
CA ILE A 55 10.65 3.48 15.36
C ILE A 55 12.00 3.84 15.98
N TYR A 56 13.05 3.99 15.15
CA TYR A 56 14.38 4.39 15.60
C TYR A 56 14.39 5.78 16.26
N LEU A 57 13.65 6.74 15.70
CA LEU A 57 13.48 8.07 16.25
C LEU A 57 12.60 8.09 17.51
N LEU A 58 11.46 7.40 17.50
CA LEU A 58 10.54 7.34 18.65
C LEU A 58 11.17 6.66 19.88
N SER A 59 12.04 5.67 19.65
CA SER A 59 12.73 4.95 20.73
C SER A 59 14.05 5.61 21.15
N ASN A 60 14.30 6.85 20.73
CA ASN A 60 15.45 7.65 21.19
C ASN A 60 16.81 6.93 21.00
N LYS A 61 16.96 6.22 19.86
CA LYS A 61 18.13 5.40 19.47
C LYS A 61 18.39 4.11 20.28
N VAL A 62 17.49 3.70 21.17
CA VAL A 62 17.67 2.47 21.97
C VAL A 62 17.33 1.21 21.17
N VAL A 63 16.46 1.32 20.17
CA VAL A 63 15.97 0.17 19.38
C VAL A 63 16.75 0.05 18.06
N PRO A 64 17.41 -1.09 17.78
CA PRO A 64 18.19 -1.29 16.56
C PRO A 64 17.28 -1.44 15.34
N LEU A 65 17.76 -0.99 14.17
CA LEU A 65 17.06 -1.03 12.88
C LEU A 65 16.45 -2.41 12.55
N TRP A 66 17.14 -3.49 12.91
CA TRP A 66 16.68 -4.87 12.73
C TRP A 66 15.35 -5.17 13.45
N ALA A 67 15.09 -4.52 14.60
CA ALA A 67 13.82 -4.65 15.32
C ALA A 67 12.69 -3.90 14.60
N GLY A 68 13.00 -2.76 13.96
CA GLY A 68 12.05 -2.04 13.09
C GLY A 68 11.61 -2.89 11.89
N THR A 69 12.55 -3.60 11.26
CA THR A 69 12.24 -4.54 10.16
C THR A 69 11.42 -5.76 10.61
N LEU A 70 11.57 -6.21 11.86
CA LEU A 70 10.74 -7.27 12.42
C LEU A 70 9.29 -6.82 12.63
N ILE A 71 9.10 -5.56 13.02
CA ILE A 71 7.77 -4.96 13.20
C ILE A 71 7.06 -4.80 11.85
N THR A 72 7.78 -4.47 10.78
CA THR A 72 7.17 -4.39 9.43
C THR A 72 6.66 -5.75 8.93
N ILE A 73 7.35 -6.84 9.27
CA ILE A 73 6.86 -8.19 8.96
C ILE A 73 5.55 -8.47 9.71
N LEU A 74 5.48 -8.07 10.99
CA LEU A 74 4.24 -8.19 11.78
C LEU A 74 3.11 -7.31 11.23
N ASP A 75 3.43 -6.13 10.70
CA ASP A 75 2.45 -5.24 10.08
C ASP A 75 1.83 -5.87 8.83
N THR A 76 2.65 -6.38 7.89
CA THR A 76 2.15 -7.11 6.71
C THR A 76 1.30 -8.32 7.11
N PHE A 77 1.69 -9.03 8.16
CA PHE A 77 0.93 -10.18 8.68
C PHE A 77 -0.40 -9.76 9.31
N THR A 78 -0.40 -8.64 10.03
CA THR A 78 -1.60 -8.04 10.63
C THR A 78 -2.56 -7.58 9.55
N PHE A 79 -2.05 -6.98 8.46
CA PHE A 79 -2.84 -6.58 7.31
C PHE A 79 -3.52 -7.77 6.63
N LEU A 80 -2.79 -8.86 6.39
CA LEU A 80 -3.35 -10.10 5.84
C LEU A 80 -4.43 -10.70 6.74
N PHE A 81 -4.23 -10.65 8.06
CA PHE A 81 -5.25 -11.06 9.02
C PHE A 81 -6.50 -10.16 8.93
N LEU A 82 -6.33 -8.84 8.85
CA LEU A 82 -7.42 -7.88 8.75
C LEU A 82 -8.24 -8.03 7.47
N ASP A 83 -7.59 -8.34 6.35
CA ASP A 83 -8.27 -8.63 5.07
C ASP A 83 -9.28 -9.77 5.22
N LYS A 84 -8.90 -10.81 6.00
CA LYS A 84 -9.77 -11.95 6.32
C LYS A 84 -10.97 -11.60 7.20
N TYR A 85 -10.92 -10.49 7.96
CA TYR A 85 -11.96 -10.07 8.91
C TYR A 85 -13.05 -9.15 8.29
N GLY A 86 -12.91 -8.75 7.03
CA GLY A 86 -13.96 -8.10 6.24
C GLY A 86 -13.70 -6.62 5.91
N LEU A 87 -13.97 -6.26 4.65
CA LEU A 87 -13.67 -4.97 4.01
C LEU A 87 -14.10 -3.74 4.82
N ARG A 88 -15.28 -3.79 5.47
CA ARG A 88 -15.84 -2.66 6.23
C ARG A 88 -15.01 -2.26 7.46
N LYS A 89 -14.36 -3.23 8.13
CA LYS A 89 -13.51 -2.94 9.30
C LYS A 89 -12.18 -2.32 8.88
N LEU A 90 -11.66 -2.78 7.75
CA LEU A 90 -10.43 -2.29 7.14
C LEU A 90 -10.58 -0.85 6.62
N GLU A 91 -11.73 -0.51 6.05
CA GLU A 91 -12.04 0.87 5.64
C GLU A 91 -12.06 1.84 6.85
N PHE A 92 -12.63 1.42 7.98
CA PHE A 92 -12.66 2.24 9.20
C PHE A 92 -11.26 2.47 9.78
N LEU A 93 -10.40 1.44 9.74
CA LEU A 93 -9.00 1.53 10.18
C LEU A 93 -8.23 2.59 9.36
N PHE A 94 -8.32 2.53 8.03
CA PHE A 94 -7.70 3.53 7.16
C PHE A 94 -8.25 4.94 7.38
N GLY A 95 -9.57 5.07 7.56
CA GLY A 95 -10.20 6.35 7.88
C GLY A 95 -9.66 6.97 9.18
N LEU A 96 -9.44 6.14 10.21
CA LEU A 96 -8.85 6.57 11.47
C LEU A 96 -7.39 7.03 11.28
N LEU A 97 -6.57 6.23 10.58
CA LEU A 97 -5.16 6.57 10.29
C LEU A 97 -5.04 7.92 9.56
N ILE A 98 -5.84 8.13 8.51
CA ILE A 98 -5.84 9.39 7.74
C ILE A 98 -6.27 10.56 8.64
N THR A 99 -7.25 10.35 9.51
CA THR A 99 -7.73 11.38 10.44
C THR A 99 -6.65 11.78 11.44
N VAL A 100 -5.93 10.80 12.01
CA VAL A 100 -4.80 11.07 12.93
C VAL A 100 -3.72 11.88 12.23
N MET A 101 -3.34 11.52 10.99
CA MET A 101 -2.37 12.30 10.22
C MET A 101 -2.87 13.73 9.96
N ALA A 102 -4.13 13.88 9.54
CA ALA A 102 -4.72 15.19 9.25
C ALA A 102 -4.78 16.10 10.48
N VAL A 103 -5.11 15.55 11.66
CA VAL A 103 -5.12 16.30 12.92
C VAL A 103 -3.70 16.69 13.33
N THR A 104 -2.73 15.78 13.20
CA THR A 104 -1.35 16.04 13.65
C THR A 104 -0.67 17.08 12.76
N PHE A 105 -0.82 16.99 11.45
CA PHE A 105 -0.28 17.98 10.51
C PHE A 105 -1.09 19.27 10.43
N GLY A 106 -2.37 19.24 10.77
CA GLY A 106 -3.24 20.43 10.76
C GLY A 106 -3.18 21.26 12.04
N TYR A 107 -2.61 20.71 13.12
CA TYR A 107 -2.38 21.42 14.38
C TYR A 107 -1.00 22.10 14.43
N GLU A 108 -0.12 21.77 13.48
CA GLU A 108 1.15 22.43 13.19
C GLU A 108 0.97 23.46 12.07
#